data_AF-A0A7S1PNN1-F1
#
_entry.id   AF-A0A7S1PNN1-F1
#
_cell.length_a   1.000
_cell.length_b   1.000
_cell.length_c   1.000
_cell.angle_alpha   90.00
_cell.angle_beta   90.00
_cell.angle_gamma   90.00
#
_symmetry.space_group_name_H-M   'P 1'
#
loop_
_entity.id
_entity.type
_entity.pdbx_description
1 polymer ?
#
loop_
_entity_poly.entity_id
_entity_poly.type
_entity_poly.pdbx_seq_one_letter_code
_entity_poly.pdbx_strand_id
1 'polypeptide(L)'
;EKLDTLSLGRGIAKRATELLDAARSGGRWLVLQNCHLFGDWMPALDRIIEGYTAAAAAGRRSAHQQFRLWLTTMPSAAVPASLLLRSTKAVVEPPRGIKANLASTFASHPVTDAM
;
A
#
# COMPACT_ATOMS: atom_id res chain seq x y z
N GLU A 1 -0.76 6.50 16.69
CA GLU A 1 -1.14 5.49 15.68
C GLU A 1 0.12 4.81 15.16
N LYS A 2 0.06 3.54 14.76
CA LYS A 2 1.24 2.71 14.45
C LYS A 2 1.26 2.37 12.95
N LEU A 3 1.87 3.25 12.17
CA LEU A 3 2.13 3.10 10.74
C LEU A 3 3.55 2.55 10.53
N ASP A 4 3.68 1.54 9.69
CA ASP A 4 4.95 1.06 9.17
C ASP A 4 5.02 1.30 7.66
N THR A 5 6.17 1.76 7.19
CA THR A 5 6.43 1.99 5.78
C THR A 5 7.66 1.20 5.37
N LEU A 6 7.56 0.47 4.26
CA LEU A 6 8.66 -0.29 3.68
C LEU A 6 8.78 0.00 2.19
N SER A 7 9.90 0.58 1.76
CA SER A 7 10.22 0.70 0.34
C SER A 7 10.79 -0.61 -0.18
N LEU A 8 10.10 -1.23 -1.15
CA LEU A 8 10.52 -2.49 -1.75
C LEU A 8 11.72 -2.30 -2.69
N GLY A 9 12.66 -3.23 -2.59
CA GLY A 9 13.92 -3.24 -3.32
C GLY A 9 14.56 -4.63 -3.25
N ARG A 10 15.71 -4.82 -3.91
CA ARG A 10 16.35 -6.14 -3.98
C ARG A 10 16.68 -6.67 -2.58
N GLY A 11 16.40 -7.95 -2.34
CA GLY A 11 16.83 -8.67 -1.13
C GLY A 11 15.95 -8.49 0.12
N ILE A 12 14.83 -7.76 0.06
CA ILE A 12 14.00 -7.50 1.26
C ILE A 12 12.69 -8.29 1.32
N ALA A 13 12.49 -9.29 0.44
CA ALA A 13 11.27 -10.11 0.38
C ALA A 13 10.91 -10.72 1.73
N LYS A 14 11.90 -11.36 2.38
CA LYS A 14 11.72 -11.97 3.70
C LYS A 14 11.25 -10.94 4.74
N ARG A 15 11.90 -9.77 4.77
CA ARG A 15 11.54 -8.69 5.69
C ARG A 15 10.14 -8.13 5.41
N ALA A 16 9.76 -8.03 4.13
CA ALA A 16 8.42 -7.59 3.73
C ALA A 16 7.34 -8.58 4.23
N THR A 17 7.57 -9.88 4.09
CA THR A 17 6.66 -10.92 4.61
C THR A 17 6.56 -10.87 6.14
N GLU A 18 7.68 -10.75 6.86
CA GLU A 18 7.68 -10.63 8.32
C GLU A 18 6.91 -9.39 8.81
N LEU A 19 7.12 -8.24 8.16
CA LEU A 19 6.41 -7.01 8.49
C LEU A 19 4.92 -7.11 8.19
N LEU A 20 4.55 -7.78 7.08
CA LEU A 20 3.16 -8.02 6.72
C LEU A 20 2.44 -8.85 7.79
N ASP A 21 3.04 -9.94 8.25
CA ASP A 21 2.44 -10.79 9.29
C ASP A 21 2.38 -10.09 10.66
N ALA A 22 3.42 -9.34 11.01
CA ALA A 22 3.43 -8.53 12.23
C ALA A 22 2.35 -7.44 12.20
N ALA A 23 2.20 -6.73 11.07
CA ALA A 23 1.16 -5.72 10.92
C ALA A 23 -0.24 -6.33 10.93
N ARG A 24 -0.44 -7.47 10.25
CA ARG A 24 -1.71 -8.20 10.19
C ARG A 24 -2.17 -8.65 11.57
N SER A 25 -1.27 -9.23 12.35
CA SER A 25 -1.58 -9.72 13.70
C SER A 25 -1.72 -8.58 14.72
N GLY A 26 -0.87 -7.55 14.61
CA GLY A 26 -0.81 -6.42 15.52
C GLY A 26 -1.78 -5.27 15.22
N GLY A 27 -2.54 -5.33 14.13
CA GLY A 27 -3.50 -4.28 13.79
C GLY A 27 -2.88 -2.97 13.33
N ARG A 28 -1.73 -3.03 12.68
CA ARG A 28 -0.98 -1.85 12.22
C ARG A 28 -1.30 -1.52 10.77
N TRP A 29 -0.99 -0.29 10.38
CA TRP A 29 -1.03 0.08 8.96
C TRP A 29 0.33 -0.24 8.36
N LEU A 30 0.36 -0.92 7.22
CA LEU A 30 1.57 -1.20 6.47
C LEU A 30 1.47 -0.58 5.08
N VAL A 31 2.43 0.28 4.73
CA VAL A 31 2.59 0.84 3.40
C VAL A 31 3.79 0.18 2.73
N LEU A 32 3.55 -0.59 1.67
CA LEU A 32 4.61 -1.11 0.80
C LEU A 32 4.77 -0.15 -0.37
N GLN A 33 5.95 0.46 -0.47
CA GLN A 33 6.24 1.41 -1.53
C GLN A 33 7.01 0.76 -2.67
N ASN A 34 6.92 1.34 -3.86
CA ASN A 34 7.70 0.95 -5.03
C ASN A 34 7.47 -0.50 -5.49
N CYS A 35 6.23 -0.99 -5.40
CA CYS A 35 5.91 -2.40 -5.69
C CYS A 35 6.28 -2.83 -7.13
N HIS A 36 6.23 -1.92 -8.10
CA HIS A 36 6.70 -2.13 -9.48
C HIS A 36 8.17 -2.56 -9.60
N LEU A 37 9.02 -2.27 -8.61
CA LEU A 37 10.44 -2.66 -8.59
C LEU A 37 10.66 -4.08 -8.06
N PHE A 38 9.59 -4.77 -7.63
CA PHE A 38 9.70 -5.99 -6.85
C PHE A 38 8.86 -7.15 -7.39
N GLY A 39 8.86 -7.29 -8.72
CA GLY A 39 8.02 -8.24 -9.46
C GLY A 39 8.13 -9.70 -9.02
N ASP A 40 9.32 -10.18 -8.63
CA ASP A 40 9.51 -11.59 -8.23
C ASP A 40 8.73 -11.98 -6.97
N TRP A 41 8.50 -11.02 -6.06
CA TRP A 41 7.80 -11.26 -4.80
C TRP A 41 6.30 -10.92 -4.87
N MET A 42 5.88 -10.08 -5.81
CA MET A 42 4.48 -9.69 -5.93
C MET A 42 3.49 -10.86 -6.11
N PRO A 43 3.81 -11.94 -6.86
CA PRO A 43 2.96 -13.13 -6.89
C PRO A 43 2.86 -13.84 -5.54
N ALA A 44 3.90 -13.79 -4.70
CA ALA A 44 3.86 -14.34 -3.36
C ALA A 44 2.95 -13.49 -2.46
N LEU A 45 3.06 -12.16 -2.54
CA LEU A 45 2.15 -11.23 -1.86
C LEU A 45 0.69 -11.50 -2.23
N ASP A 46 0.40 -11.69 -3.52
CA ASP A 46 -0.95 -11.97 -4.03
C ASP A 46 -1.56 -13.22 -3.37
N ARG A 47 -0.80 -14.33 -3.32
CA ARG A 47 -1.22 -15.57 -2.66
C ARG A 47 -1.43 -15.41 -1.16
N ILE A 48 -0.58 -14.63 -0.49
CA ILE A 48 -0.72 -14.35 0.94
C ILE A 48 -2.05 -13.62 1.20
N ILE A 49 -2.33 -12.58 0.41
CA ILE A 49 -3.58 -11.80 0.53
C ILE A 49 -4.80 -12.66 0.19
N GLU A 50 -4.71 -13.51 -0.84
CA GLU A 50 -5.75 -14.47 -1.19
C GLU A 50 -6.07 -15.39 -0.01
N GLY A 51 -5.04 -15.95 0.64
CA GLY A 51 -5.19 -16.77 1.85
C GLY A 51 -5.90 -16.01 2.98
N TYR A 52 -5.59 -14.72 3.17
CA TYR A 52 -6.29 -13.90 4.15
C TYR A 52 -7.78 -13.73 3.79
N THR A 53 -8.10 -13.43 2.53
CA THR A 53 -9.48 -13.25 2.09
C THR A 53 -10.29 -14.54 2.20
N ALA A 54 -9.72 -15.68 1.82
CA ALA A 54 -10.36 -16.98 1.91
C ALA A 54 -10.62 -17.39 3.38
N ALA A 55 -9.66 -17.17 4.28
CA ALA A 55 -9.85 -17.44 5.70
C ALA A 55 -10.96 -16.57 6.32
N ALA A 56 -11.04 -15.31 5.91
CA ALA A 56 -12.11 -14.40 6.35
C ALA A 56 -13.49 -14.87 5.85
N ALA A 57 -13.60 -15.27 4.59
CA ALA A 57 -14.84 -15.80 4.01
C ALA A 57 -15.32 -17.09 4.70
N ALA A 58 -14.38 -17.92 5.17
CA ALA A 58 -14.67 -19.13 5.94
C ALA A 58 -15.00 -18.86 7.43
N GLY A 59 -15.21 -17.60 7.83
CA GLY A 59 -15.55 -17.22 9.21
C GLY A 59 -14.39 -17.35 10.20
N ARG A 60 -13.15 -17.55 9.74
CA ARG A 60 -11.98 -17.64 10.61
C ARG A 60 -11.37 -16.26 10.83
N ARG A 61 -10.78 -16.05 12.00
CA ARG A 61 -10.04 -14.83 12.30
C ARG A 61 -8.79 -14.75 11.41
N SER A 62 -8.86 -13.91 10.38
CA SER A 62 -7.85 -13.84 9.32
C SER A 62 -6.89 -12.65 9.48
N ALA A 63 -7.37 -11.50 9.90
CA ALA A 63 -6.57 -10.30 10.15
C ALA A 63 -7.12 -9.51 11.34
N HIS A 64 -6.30 -8.69 11.97
CA HIS A 64 -6.76 -7.76 12.99
C HIS A 64 -7.66 -6.68 12.38
N GLN A 65 -8.71 -6.24 13.08
CA GLN A 65 -9.72 -5.31 12.55
C GLN A 65 -9.15 -3.94 12.14
N GLN A 66 -8.09 -3.50 12.83
CA GLN A 66 -7.38 -2.24 12.53
C GLN A 66 -6.29 -2.38 11.46
N PHE A 67 -5.97 -3.59 11.01
CA PHE A 67 -4.95 -3.79 9.99
C PHE A 67 -5.38 -3.15 8.66
N ARG A 68 -4.46 -2.42 8.04
CA ARG A 68 -4.62 -1.86 6.70
C ARG A 68 -3.34 -2.08 5.91
N LEU A 69 -3.47 -2.55 4.67
CA LEU A 69 -2.37 -2.70 3.73
C LEU A 69 -2.53 -1.70 2.60
N TRP A 70 -1.52 -0.87 2.39
CA TRP A 70 -1.45 0.10 1.31
C TRP A 70 -0.26 -0.22 0.41
N LEU A 71 -0.45 -0.10 -0.90
CA LEU A 71 0.58 -0.35 -1.90
C LEU A 71 0.76 0.92 -2.73
N THR A 72 2.01 1.36 -2.93
CA THR A 72 2.33 2.40 -3.91
C THR A 72 3.11 1.80 -5.07
N THR A 73 2.72 2.16 -6.29
CA THR A 73 3.33 1.61 -7.50
C THR A 73 3.13 2.53 -8.69
N MET A 74 4.08 2.53 -9.62
CA MET A 74 3.84 2.96 -11.00
C MET A 74 3.03 1.88 -11.75
N PRO A 75 2.33 2.24 -12.84
CA PRO A 75 1.76 1.25 -13.74
C PRO A 75 2.83 0.26 -14.19
N SER A 76 2.62 -1.03 -13.93
CA SER A 76 3.59 -2.08 -14.21
C SER A 76 2.94 -3.45 -14.30
N ALA A 77 3.43 -4.29 -15.20
CA ALA A 77 3.04 -5.70 -15.30
C ALA A 77 3.56 -6.56 -14.13
N ALA A 78 4.49 -6.01 -13.32
CA ALA A 78 5.02 -6.66 -12.13
C ALA A 78 3.95 -6.84 -11.02
N VAL A 79 2.87 -6.06 -11.06
CA VAL A 79 1.77 -6.16 -10.10
C VAL A 79 0.72 -7.14 -10.65
N PRO A 80 0.41 -8.26 -9.96
CA PRO A 80 -0.54 -9.25 -10.43
C PRO A 80 -1.93 -8.64 -10.69
N ALA A 81 -2.52 -8.98 -11.84
CA ALA A 81 -3.86 -8.52 -12.21
C ALA A 81 -4.94 -8.96 -11.22
N SER A 82 -4.79 -10.16 -10.65
CA SER A 82 -5.60 -10.72 -9.56
C SER A 82 -5.59 -9.82 -8.33
N LEU A 83 -4.41 -9.38 -7.88
CA LEU A 83 -4.26 -8.46 -6.77
C LEU A 83 -4.93 -7.12 -7.07
N LEU A 84 -4.72 -6.59 -8.29
CA LEU A 84 -5.39 -5.38 -8.74
C LEU A 84 -6.90 -5.53 -8.67
N LEU A 85 -7.47 -6.61 -9.20
CA LEU A 85 -8.92 -6.83 -9.24
C LEU A 85 -9.55 -6.85 -7.83
N ARG A 86 -8.86 -7.42 -6.85
CA ARG A 86 -9.32 -7.48 -5.44
C ARG A 86 -9.02 -6.21 -4.62
N SER A 87 -8.32 -5.23 -5.21
CA SER A 87 -7.90 -4.00 -4.53
C SER A 87 -8.74 -2.79 -4.93
N THR A 88 -8.90 -1.86 -3.99
CA THR A 88 -9.35 -0.49 -4.26
C THR A 88 -8.19 0.30 -4.87
N LYS A 89 -8.40 0.88 -6.04
CA LYS A 89 -7.36 1.60 -6.79
C LYS A 89 -7.61 3.09 -6.74
N ALA A 90 -6.60 3.85 -6.35
CA ALA A 90 -6.58 5.30 -6.46
C ALA A 90 -5.45 5.69 -7.42
N VAL A 91 -5.75 6.56 -8.39
CA VAL A 91 -4.77 7.10 -9.33
C VAL A 91 -4.49 8.54 -8.92
N VAL A 92 -3.22 8.86 -8.71
CA VAL A 92 -2.77 10.22 -8.43
C VAL A 92 -2.19 10.77 -9.71
N GLU A 93 -2.93 11.64 -10.38
CA GLU A 93 -2.48 12.37 -11.57
C GLU A 93 -2.03 13.79 -11.18
N PRO A 94 -1.01 14.37 -11.86
CA PRO A 94 -0.68 15.78 -11.69
C PRO A 94 -1.88 16.70 -12.00
N PRO A 95 -2.07 17.81 -11.26
CA PRO A 95 -3.16 18.74 -11.54
C PRO A 95 -3.02 19.34 -12.94
N ARG A 96 -4.11 19.36 -13.70
CA ARG A 96 -4.10 19.85 -15.08
C ARG A 96 -4.18 21.37 -15.12
N GLY A 97 -3.08 22.01 -15.52
CA GLY A 97 -2.97 23.45 -15.75
C GLY A 97 -2.44 24.26 -14.56
N ILE A 98 -1.92 25.45 -14.87
CA ILE A 98 -1.22 26.31 -13.90
C ILE A 98 -2.11 26.72 -12.72
N LYS A 99 -3.38 27.09 -12.98
CA LYS A 99 -4.32 27.48 -11.92
C LYS A 99 -4.58 26.36 -10.92
N ALA A 100 -4.82 25.14 -11.41
CA ALA A 100 -5.04 23.97 -10.55
C ALA A 100 -3.77 23.62 -9.76
N ASN A 101 -2.60 23.73 -10.40
CA ASN A 101 -1.32 23.51 -9.74
C ASN A 101 -1.06 24.52 -8.60
N LEU A 102 -1.31 25.81 -8.85
CA LEU A 102 -1.20 26.86 -7.84
C LEU A 102 -2.18 26.64 -6.69
N ALA A 103 -3.45 26.35 -6.99
CA ALA A 103 -4.46 26.09 -5.95
C ALA A 103 -4.06 24.90 -5.05
N SER A 104 -3.57 23.80 -5.65
CA SER A 104 -3.06 22.65 -4.90
C SER A 104 -1.88 23.01 -4.02
N THR A 105 -0.99 23.88 -4.50
CA THR A 105 0.20 24.32 -3.75
C THR A 105 -0.20 25.19 -2.56
N PHE A 106 -1.08 26.18 -2.75
CA PHE A 106 -1.57 27.02 -1.66
C PHE A 106 -2.38 26.24 -0.62
N ALA A 107 -3.07 25.16 -1.02
CA ALA A 107 -3.81 24.30 -0.10
C ALA A 107 -2.92 23.32 0.68
N SER A 108 -1.80 22.87 0.10
CA SER A 108 -0.91 21.87 0.74
C SER A 108 0.06 22.47 1.74
N HIS A 109 0.35 23.77 1.63
CA HIS A 109 1.18 24.48 2.60
C HIS A 109 0.30 25.09 3.70
N PRO A 110 0.50 24.73 4.97
CA PRO A 110 -0.19 25.42 6.06
C PRO A 110 0.17 26.90 5.99
N VAL A 111 -0.83 27.78 6.13
CA VAL A 111 -0.59 29.21 6.27
C VAL A 111 0.14 29.39 7.60
N THR A 112 1.45 29.47 7.56
CA THR A 112 2.23 30.00 8.67
C THR A 112 1.97 31.49 8.68
N ASP A 113 1.11 31.96 9.60
CA ASP A 113 1.21 33.34 10.06
C ASP A 113 2.63 33.50 10.61
N ALA A 114 3.48 34.18 9.84
CA ALA A 114 4.70 34.74 10.41
C ALA A 114 4.26 35.80 11.41
N MET A 115 4.74 35.66 12.64
CA MET A 115 4.54 36.55 13.79
C MET A 115 4.67 38.04 13.44
#